data_AF-A0A4Y7PRW8-F1
#
_entry.id   AF-A0A4Y7PRW8-F1
#
_cell.length_a   1.000
_cell.length_b   1.000
_cell.length_c   1.000
_cell.angle_alpha   90.00
_cell.angle_beta   90.00
_cell.angle_gamma   90.00
#
_symmetry.space_group_name_H-M   'P 1'
#
loop_
_entity.id
_entity.type
_entity.pdbx_description
1 polymer ?
#
loop_
_entity_poly.entity_id
_entity_poly.type
_entity_poly.pdbx_seq_one_letter_code
_entity_poly.pdbx_strand_id
1 'polypeptide(L)'
;MLASTSSTSSNPFSEFHTLISGHAKAASTTITVFFPHASSPHGQAMNLSVRKDASVQEVIWFALWSYWEEGWLPKLDEGLPEERDREEDPKRKAKLGATGWVMRIAENDGKVDEDFPALERMGEISKFNFDAFAIPEANHL
;
A
#
# COMPACT_ATOMS: atom_id res chain seq x y z
N MET A 1 32.83 15.17 -14.85
CA MET A 1 31.57 15.57 -14.19
C MET A 1 30.60 14.41 -14.34
N LEU A 2 30.41 13.61 -13.28
CA LEU A 2 29.48 12.48 -13.30
C LEU A 2 28.23 12.93 -12.53
N ALA A 3 27.18 13.27 -13.28
CA ALA A 3 25.91 13.68 -12.72
C ALA A 3 25.15 12.44 -12.22
N SER A 4 25.33 12.13 -10.94
CA SER A 4 24.41 11.29 -10.19
C SER A 4 23.18 12.14 -9.86
N THR A 5 22.27 12.32 -10.81
CA THR A 5 20.90 12.73 -10.49
C THR A 5 20.18 11.50 -9.94
N SER A 6 20.56 11.11 -8.72
CA SER A 6 19.63 10.41 -7.83
C SER A 6 18.54 11.41 -7.52
N SER A 7 17.48 11.39 -8.32
CA SER A 7 16.20 11.95 -7.92
C SER A 7 15.79 11.20 -6.65
N THR A 8 16.19 11.72 -5.50
CA THR A 8 15.70 11.31 -4.19
C THR A 8 14.19 11.58 -4.24
N SER A 9 13.42 10.57 -4.64
CA SER A 9 11.96 10.68 -4.65
C SER A 9 11.55 11.06 -3.23
N SER A 10 10.84 12.17 -3.07
CA SER A 10 10.31 12.67 -1.80
C SER A 10 9.16 11.81 -1.27
N ASN A 11 9.18 10.52 -1.57
CA ASN A 11 8.16 9.56 -1.20
C ASN A 11 8.68 8.76 0.01
N PRO A 12 8.01 8.85 1.18
CA PRO A 12 8.45 8.20 2.41
C PRO A 12 8.44 6.67 2.33
N PHE A 13 7.83 6.10 1.29
CA PHE A 13 7.74 4.65 1.04
C PHE A 13 8.86 4.12 0.13
N SER A 14 9.69 5.00 -0.44
CA SER A 14 10.68 4.60 -1.47
C SER A 14 11.82 3.71 -0.97
N GLU A 15 12.16 3.75 0.33
CA GLU A 15 13.16 2.84 0.91
C GLU A 15 12.72 1.37 0.84
N PHE A 16 11.40 1.10 0.89
CA PHE A 16 10.86 -0.25 0.75
C PHE A 16 10.72 -0.67 -0.72
N HIS A 17 10.41 0.27 -1.62
CA HIS A 17 10.32 -0.04 -3.06
C HIS A 17 11.65 -0.55 -3.63
N THR A 18 12.80 0.02 -3.26
CA THR A 18 14.12 -0.46 -3.71
C THR A 18 14.46 -1.85 -3.18
N LEU A 19 14.01 -2.19 -1.96
CA LEU A 19 14.17 -3.53 -1.37
C LEU A 19 13.35 -4.59 -2.12
N ILE A 20 12.18 -4.21 -2.64
CA ILE A 20 11.24 -5.12 -3.30
C ILE A 20 11.50 -5.22 -4.82
N SER A 21 11.87 -4.12 -5.49
CA SER A 21 12.06 -4.04 -6.95
C SER A 21 13.37 -4.65 -7.46
N GLY A 22 14.34 -4.94 -6.59
CA GLY A 22 15.66 -5.44 -6.95
C GLY A 22 15.77 -6.95 -7.26
N HIS A 23 14.76 -7.78 -6.91
CA HIS A 23 14.88 -9.22 -7.07
C HIS A 23 14.25 -9.72 -8.38
N ALA A 24 15.13 -10.02 -9.34
CA ALA A 24 14.94 -10.67 -10.64
C ALA A 24 13.58 -11.35 -10.89
N LYS A 25 12.84 -10.85 -11.91
CA LYS A 25 11.89 -11.55 -12.82
C LYS A 25 11.14 -12.76 -12.25
N ALA A 26 10.70 -12.70 -11.00
CA ALA A 26 9.79 -13.66 -10.45
C ALA A 26 8.41 -13.45 -11.07
N ALA A 27 7.64 -14.52 -11.21
CA ALA A 27 6.30 -14.44 -11.79
C ALA A 27 5.49 -13.36 -11.07
N SER A 28 5.07 -12.32 -11.81
CA SER A 28 4.18 -11.29 -11.28
C SER A 28 2.73 -11.71 -11.47
N THR A 29 1.88 -11.21 -10.60
CA THR A 29 0.43 -11.26 -10.73
C THR A 29 -0.09 -9.84 -10.67
N THR A 30 -1.11 -9.54 -11.46
CA THR A 30 -1.80 -8.26 -11.37
C THR A 30 -2.96 -8.45 -10.40
N ILE A 31 -3.03 -7.58 -9.40
CA ILE A 31 -4.17 -7.52 -8.48
C ILE A 31 -4.82 -6.16 -8.60
N THR A 32 -6.11 -6.11 -8.36
CA THR A 32 -6.89 -4.88 -8.31
C THR A 32 -7.10 -4.51 -6.85
N VAL A 33 -6.71 -3.28 -6.48
CA VAL A 33 -6.79 -2.77 -5.12
C VAL A 33 -7.68 -1.54 -5.08
N PHE A 34 -8.58 -1.53 -4.12
CA PHE A 34 -9.46 -0.40 -3.83
C PHE A 34 -9.05 0.25 -2.51
N PHE A 35 -9.16 1.57 -2.46
CA PHE A 35 -8.90 2.35 -1.26
C PHE A 35 -10.22 2.98 -0.80
N PRO A 36 -10.93 2.37 0.17
CA PRO A 36 -12.22 2.90 0.64
C PRO A 36 -12.11 4.30 1.25
N HIS A 37 -10.92 4.69 1.72
CA HIS A 37 -10.64 6.01 2.27
C HIS A 37 -10.34 7.07 1.19
N ALA A 38 -10.09 6.66 -0.07
CA ALA A 38 -9.76 7.56 -1.16
C ALA A 38 -11.00 8.37 -1.56
N SER A 39 -10.93 9.68 -1.36
CA SER A 39 -11.97 10.63 -1.79
C SER A 39 -11.75 11.11 -3.22
N SER A 40 -10.52 11.11 -3.71
CA SER A 40 -10.22 11.43 -5.10
C SER A 40 -8.99 10.67 -5.58
N PRO A 41 -9.13 9.76 -6.57
CA PRO A 41 -10.37 9.36 -7.24
C PRO A 41 -11.26 8.44 -6.39
N HIS A 42 -12.54 8.80 -6.21
CA HIS A 42 -13.48 8.02 -5.40
C HIS A 42 -13.90 6.72 -6.10
N GLY A 43 -13.72 5.58 -5.43
CA GLY A 43 -14.14 4.26 -5.93
C GLY A 43 -13.34 3.78 -7.14
N GLN A 44 -12.20 4.40 -7.45
CA GLN A 44 -11.33 3.95 -8.52
C GLN A 44 -10.48 2.77 -8.04
N ALA A 45 -10.34 1.79 -8.93
CA ALA A 45 -9.48 0.63 -8.73
C ALA A 45 -8.05 0.95 -9.17
N MET A 46 -7.07 0.52 -8.38
CA MET A 46 -5.64 0.60 -8.68
C MET A 46 -5.11 -0.78 -9.01
N ASN A 47 -4.56 -0.95 -10.21
CA ASN A 47 -3.98 -2.22 -10.64
C ASN A 47 -2.50 -2.27 -10.29
N LEU A 48 -2.13 -3.19 -9.40
CA LEU A 48 -0.75 -3.36 -8.94
C LEU A 48 -0.19 -4.67 -9.51
N SER A 49 0.98 -4.58 -10.14
CA SER A 49 1.75 -5.76 -10.54
C SER A 49 2.71 -6.13 -9.42
N VAL A 50 2.37 -7.18 -8.66
CA VAL A 50 3.16 -7.66 -7.52
C VAL A 50 3.73 -9.05 -7.79
N ARG A 51 4.74 -9.46 -7.03
CA ARG A 51 5.33 -10.80 -7.14
C ARG A 51 4.36 -11.84 -6.55
N LYS A 52 4.28 -13.06 -7.12
CA LYS A 52 3.38 -14.10 -6.61
C LYS A 52 3.70 -14.54 -5.17
N ASP A 53 4.97 -14.58 -4.81
CA ASP A 53 5.47 -14.87 -3.46
C ASP A 53 5.56 -13.60 -2.57
N ALA A 54 5.05 -12.46 -3.03
CA ALA A 54 4.99 -11.26 -2.19
C ALA A 54 4.03 -11.49 -1.02
N SER A 55 4.46 -11.07 0.16
CA SER A 55 3.61 -11.05 1.34
C SER A 55 2.53 -9.97 1.22
N VAL A 56 1.38 -10.18 1.86
CA VAL A 56 0.31 -9.18 1.94
C VAL A 56 0.82 -7.84 2.47
N GLN A 57 1.76 -7.85 3.42
CA GLN A 57 2.39 -6.64 3.92
C GLN A 57 3.18 -5.89 2.83
N GLU A 58 3.99 -6.59 2.03
CA GLU A 58 4.71 -5.96 0.91
C GLU A 58 3.75 -5.39 -0.14
N VAL A 59 2.63 -6.08 -0.39
CA VAL A 59 1.58 -5.61 -1.29
C VAL A 59 0.95 -4.33 -0.76
N ILE A 60 0.61 -4.26 0.53
CA ILE A 60 0.09 -3.05 1.16
C ILE A 60 1.09 -1.91 1.02
N TRP A 61 2.37 -2.15 1.31
CA TRP A 61 3.42 -1.13 1.14
C TRP A 61 3.48 -0.60 -0.29
N PHE A 62 3.46 -1.50 -1.28
CA PHE A 62 3.49 -1.11 -2.68
C PHE A 62 2.26 -0.33 -3.09
N ALA A 63 1.09 -0.72 -2.60
CA ALA A 63 -0.17 -0.01 -2.82
C ALA A 63 -0.12 1.42 -2.26
N LEU A 64 0.38 1.60 -1.03
CA LEU A 64 0.53 2.93 -0.41
C LEU A 64 1.55 3.80 -1.15
N TRP A 65 2.65 3.20 -1.62
CA TRP A 65 3.63 3.89 -2.46
C TRP A 65 2.98 4.36 -3.77
N SER A 66 2.22 3.51 -4.46
CA SER A 66 1.50 3.86 -5.69
C SER A 66 0.43 4.91 -5.45
N TYR A 67 -0.33 4.82 -4.36
CA TYR A 67 -1.30 5.84 -3.93
C TYR A 67 -0.63 7.22 -3.77
N TRP A 68 0.56 7.24 -3.17
CA TRP A 68 1.35 8.47 -2.99
C TRP A 68 1.87 9.02 -4.32
N GLU A 69 2.46 8.17 -5.18
CA GLU A 69 3.00 8.57 -6.49
C GLU A 69 1.91 9.08 -7.44
N GLU A 70 0.74 8.43 -7.44
CA GLU A 70 -0.40 8.86 -8.25
C GLU A 70 -1.09 10.11 -7.66
N GLY A 71 -0.71 10.55 -6.46
CA GLY A 71 -1.22 11.76 -5.82
C GLY A 71 -2.68 11.64 -5.39
N TRP A 72 -3.11 10.45 -4.97
CA TRP A 72 -4.48 10.21 -4.50
C TRP A 72 -4.76 10.96 -3.20
N LEU A 73 -6.02 11.33 -2.99
CA LEU A 73 -6.49 12.10 -1.84
C LEU A 73 -7.51 11.31 -1.01
N PRO A 74 -7.53 11.50 0.33
CA PRO A 74 -6.70 12.41 1.12
C PRO A 74 -5.24 11.93 1.18
N LYS A 75 -4.28 12.85 1.37
CA LYS A 75 -2.88 12.43 1.44
C LYS A 75 -2.66 11.56 2.68
N LEU A 76 -1.78 10.57 2.58
CA LEU A 76 -1.49 9.67 3.72
C LEU A 76 -0.85 10.41 4.90
N ASP A 77 -0.23 11.57 4.65
CA ASP A 77 0.33 12.47 5.67
C ASP A 77 -0.60 13.60 6.10
N GLU A 78 -1.82 13.68 5.54
CA GLU A 78 -2.76 14.75 5.82
C GLU A 78 -3.23 14.72 7.29
N GLY A 79 -3.08 15.85 7.98
CA GLY A 79 -3.44 15.98 9.39
C GLY A 79 -2.43 15.39 10.38
N LEU A 80 -1.23 14.98 9.92
CA LEU A 80 -0.13 14.60 10.80
C LEU A 80 0.76 15.80 11.14
N PRO A 81 1.30 15.87 12.38
CA PRO A 81 2.24 16.92 12.75
C PRO A 81 3.49 16.86 11.86
N GLU A 82 3.94 18.02 11.36
CA GLU A 82 5.16 18.11 10.57
C GLU A 82 6.35 17.67 11.42
N GLU A 83 7.12 16.76 10.84
CA GLU A 83 8.57 16.79 10.67
C GLU A 83 9.48 17.34 11.83
N ARG A 84 9.17 18.47 12.49
CA ARG A 84 9.94 18.97 13.65
C ARG A 84 9.65 18.29 14.98
N ASP A 85 8.52 17.60 15.12
CA ASP A 85 8.17 16.82 16.32
C ASP A 85 8.50 15.31 16.15
N ARG A 86 9.22 14.98 15.06
CA ARG A 86 9.53 13.64 14.51
C ARG A 86 10.23 12.71 15.47
N GLU A 87 9.65 11.51 15.59
CA GLU A 87 10.19 10.22 15.10
C GLU A 87 9.41 9.07 15.78
N GLU A 88 8.65 9.39 16.83
CA GLU A 88 7.92 8.44 17.67
C GLU A 88 6.40 8.57 17.61
N ASP A 89 5.85 9.51 16.83
CA ASP A 89 4.39 9.68 16.74
C ASP A 89 3.73 8.40 16.20
N PRO A 90 2.98 7.66 17.04
CA PRO A 90 2.43 6.36 16.65
C PRO A 90 1.42 6.51 15.51
N LYS A 91 0.75 7.66 15.41
CA LYS A 91 -0.18 7.99 14.32
C LYS A 91 0.52 8.10 12.97
N ARG A 92 1.70 8.74 12.93
CA ARG A 92 2.49 8.85 11.69
C ARG A 92 3.05 7.51 11.28
N LYS A 93 3.58 6.73 12.23
CA LYS A 93 4.02 5.35 11.95
C LYS A 93 2.90 4.44 11.47
N ALA A 94 1.67 4.62 11.97
CA ALA A 94 0.51 3.87 11.49
C ALA A 94 0.07 4.32 10.10
N LYS A 95 -0.10 5.63 9.84
CA LYS A 95 -0.56 6.14 8.53
C LYS A 95 0.47 5.95 7.42
N LEU A 96 1.75 6.20 7.72
CA LEU A 96 2.87 6.01 6.79
C LEU A 96 3.51 4.61 6.91
N GLY A 97 2.84 3.67 7.58
CA GLY A 97 3.35 2.32 7.74
C GLY A 97 2.31 1.26 7.41
N ALA A 98 2.70 0.14 6.81
CA ALA A 98 1.74 -0.92 6.48
C ALA A 98 0.95 -1.44 7.70
N THR A 99 1.45 -1.27 8.92
CA THR A 99 0.77 -1.68 10.17
C THR A 99 -0.53 -0.93 10.44
N GLY A 100 -0.67 0.32 9.98
CA GLY A 100 -1.93 1.06 10.09
C GLY A 100 -2.93 0.75 8.98
N TRP A 101 -2.65 -0.23 8.13
CA TRP A 101 -3.50 -0.66 7.03
C TRP A 101 -3.70 -2.16 7.07
N VAL A 102 -4.86 -2.64 6.64
CA VAL A 102 -5.13 -4.08 6.47
C VAL A 102 -5.61 -4.33 5.06
N MET A 103 -5.34 -5.53 4.53
CA MET A 103 -5.87 -5.97 3.25
C MET A 103 -7.05 -6.88 3.49
N ARG A 104 -8.17 -6.60 2.82
CA ARG A 104 -9.38 -7.42 2.85
C ARG A 104 -9.77 -7.80 1.43
N ILE A 105 -10.51 -8.89 1.28
CA ILE A 105 -11.09 -9.27 -0.02
C ILE A 105 -12.15 -8.22 -0.36
N ALA A 106 -12.21 -7.85 -1.63
CA ALA A 106 -13.23 -6.97 -2.15
C ALA A 106 -13.91 -7.60 -3.36
N GLU A 107 -15.14 -7.18 -3.61
CA GLU A 107 -15.83 -7.43 -4.86
C GLU A 107 -15.25 -6.56 -5.99
N ASN A 108 -15.63 -6.86 -7.23
CA ASN A 108 -15.16 -6.13 -8.41
C ASN A 108 -15.64 -4.66 -8.48
N ASP A 109 -16.58 -4.26 -7.61
CA ASP A 109 -17.04 -2.88 -7.45
C ASP A 109 -16.34 -2.13 -6.30
N GLY A 110 -15.37 -2.77 -5.64
CA GLY A 110 -14.61 -2.21 -4.52
C GLY A 110 -15.29 -2.32 -3.16
N LYS A 111 -16.46 -2.96 -3.06
CA LYS A 111 -17.08 -3.27 -1.76
C LYS A 111 -16.24 -4.31 -1.02
N VAL A 112 -15.96 -4.03 0.25
CA VAL A 112 -15.27 -4.98 1.13
C VAL A 112 -16.20 -6.17 1.38
N ASP A 113 -15.68 -7.37 1.20
CA ASP A 113 -16.37 -8.59 1.58
C ASP A 113 -16.26 -8.77 3.10
N GLU A 114 -17.39 -8.67 3.80
CA GLU A 114 -17.45 -8.77 5.26
C GLU A 114 -17.43 -10.21 5.76
N ASP A 115 -17.69 -11.19 4.89
CA ASP A 115 -17.69 -12.62 5.24
C ASP A 115 -16.26 -13.16 5.40
N PHE A 116 -15.28 -12.49 4.79
CA PHE A 116 -13.86 -12.83 4.91
C PHE A 116 -13.12 -11.93 5.90
N PRO A 117 -12.26 -12.51 6.76
CA PRO A 117 -11.40 -11.72 7.65
C PRO A 117 -10.32 -10.96 6.85
N ALA A 118 -9.63 -10.05 7.53
CA ALA A 118 -8.42 -9.46 6.97
C ALA A 118 -7.37 -10.54 6.66
N LEU A 119 -6.68 -10.38 5.53
CA LEU A 119 -5.63 -11.29 5.12
C LEU A 119 -4.47 -11.27 6.11
N GLU A 120 -3.83 -12.42 6.31
CA GLU A 120 -2.65 -12.53 7.14
C GLU A 120 -1.48 -11.76 6.50
N ARG A 121 -0.88 -10.83 7.26
CA ARG A 121 0.19 -9.93 6.76
C ARG A 121 1.40 -10.66 6.18
N MET A 122 1.77 -11.79 6.79
CA MET A 122 2.89 -12.64 6.36
C MET A 122 2.47 -13.69 5.34
N GLY A 123 1.18 -13.80 5.03
CA GLY A 123 0.67 -14.68 3.99
C GLY A 123 1.09 -14.21 2.61
N GLU A 124 1.40 -15.15 1.72
CA GLU A 124 1.72 -14.87 0.32
C GLU A 124 0.45 -14.51 -0.44
N ILE A 125 0.50 -13.47 -1.27
CA ILE A 125 -0.66 -13.01 -2.02
C ILE A 125 -1.19 -14.08 -2.99
N SER A 126 -0.32 -14.91 -3.57
CA SER A 126 -0.74 -15.99 -4.48
C SER A 126 -1.56 -17.10 -3.82
N LYS A 127 -1.56 -17.21 -2.48
CA LYS A 127 -2.44 -18.15 -1.76
C LYS A 127 -3.88 -17.66 -1.76
N PHE A 128 -4.09 -16.35 -1.92
CA PHE A 128 -5.38 -15.73 -2.01
C PHE A 128 -5.73 -15.61 -3.49
N ASN A 129 -6.47 -16.57 -4.02
CA ASN A 129 -6.84 -16.66 -5.45
C ASN A 129 -8.00 -15.70 -5.79
N PHE A 130 -7.86 -14.43 -5.37
CA PHE A 130 -8.81 -13.35 -5.60
C PHE A 130 -8.14 -12.26 -6.44
N ASP A 131 -8.92 -11.64 -7.31
CA ASP A 131 -8.41 -10.61 -8.22
C ASP A 131 -8.60 -9.20 -7.64
N ALA A 132 -9.52 -9.02 -6.69
CA ALA A 132 -9.90 -7.73 -6.11
C ALA A 132 -9.74 -7.71 -4.58
N PHE A 133 -9.17 -6.62 -4.08
CA PHE A 133 -8.91 -6.39 -2.66
C PHE A 133 -9.17 -4.95 -2.28
N ALA A 134 -9.41 -4.70 -0.99
CA ALA A 134 -9.53 -3.38 -0.42
C ALA A 134 -8.49 -3.16 0.68
N ILE A 135 -7.96 -1.95 0.78
CA ILE A 135 -7.04 -1.52 1.84
C ILE A 135 -7.71 -0.44 2.70
N PRO A 136 -8.55 -0.83 3.66
CA PRO A 136 -9.03 0.08 4.70
C PRO A 136 -7.95 0.32 5.78
N GLU A 137 -8.14 1.40 6.53
CA GLU A 137 -7.33 1.66 7.73
C GLU A 137 -7.50 0.52 8.74
N ALA A 138 -6.39 0.10 9.34
CA ALA A 138 -6.39 -0.81 10.45
C ALA A 138 -6.94 -0.06 11.67
N ASN A 139 -8.24 -0.17 11.92
CA ASN A 139 -8.80 0.23 13.21
C ASN A 139 -8.07 -0.57 14.29
N HIS A 140 -7.24 0.11 15.09
CA HIS A 140 -6.76 -0.45 16.35
C HIS A 140 -8.01 -0.75 17.18
N LEU A 141 -8.29 -2.04 17.39
CA LEU A 141 -9.10 -2.49 18.52
C LEU A 141 -8.41 -2.10 19.82
#